data_AF-A0A7W6R0I8-F1
#
_entry.id   AF-A0A7W6R0I8-F1
#
_cell.length_a   1.000
_cell.length_b   1.000
_cell.length_c   1.000
_cell.angle_alpha   90.00
_cell.angle_beta   90.00
_cell.angle_gamma   90.00
#
_symmetry.space_group_name_H-M   'P 1'
#
loop_
_entity.id
_entity.type
_entity.pdbx_description
1 polymer ?
#
loop_
_entity_poly.entity_id
_entity_poly.type
_entity_poly.pdbx_seq_one_letter_code
_entity_poly.pdbx_strand_id
1 'polypeptide(L)' 'MKRQPGFLSTQLHRALGENPTYLNYAVWESNAHFRAAFIHPEFRAKTSAYPSSAVASPHLFQKVAVAGICVA' A
#
# COMPACT_ATOMS: atom_id res chain seq x y z
N MET A 1 -1.91 -7.10 6.66
CA MET A 1 -1.61 -5.74 7.10
C MET A 1 -2.43 -5.29 8.30
N LYS A 2 -3.77 -5.42 8.31
CA LYS A 2 -4.62 -4.90 9.41
C LYS A 2 -4.19 -5.22 10.85
N ARG A 3 -3.57 -6.38 11.10
CA ARG A 3 -3.10 -6.80 12.44
C ARG A 3 -1.67 -6.36 12.79
N GLN A 4 -0.97 -5.69 11.87
CA GLN A 4 0.42 -5.29 12.06
C GLN A 4 0.47 -3.97 12.85
N PRO A 5 1.39 -3.83 13.83
CA PRO A 5 1.58 -2.56 14.54
C PRO A 5 1.81 -1.39 13.58
N GLY A 6 1.22 -0.24 13.91
CA GLY A 6 1.36 1.00 13.14
C GLY A 6 0.62 1.03 11.79
N PHE A 7 -0.20 0.02 11.46
CA PHE A 7 -1.13 0.09 10.34
C PHE A 7 -2.31 1.01 10.69
N LEU A 8 -2.54 2.06 9.90
CA LEU A 8 -3.65 2.99 10.13
C LEU A 8 -4.85 2.66 9.26
N SER A 9 -4.64 2.63 7.94
CA SER A 9 -5.72 2.36 6.99
C SER A 9 -5.18 1.88 5.65
N THR A 10 -6.07 1.30 4.84
CA THR A 10 -5.80 1.06 3.42
C THR A 10 -7.08 1.21 2.63
N GLN A 11 -6.99 1.78 1.43
CA GLN A 11 -8.07 1.82 0.48
C GLN A 11 -7.58 1.25 -0.85
N LEU A 12 -8.28 0.22 -1.33
CA LEU A 12 -8.05 -0.34 -2.66
C LEU A 12 -8.94 0.41 -3.65
N HIS A 13 -8.32 0.89 -4.72
CA HIS A 13 -8.98 1.54 -5.85
C HIS A 13 -8.80 0.66 -7.08
N ARG A 14 -9.82 0.63 -7.93
CA ARG A 14 -9.77 0.01 -9.25
C ARG A 14 -9.86 1.11 -10.29
N ALA A 15 -9.07 1.01 -11.36
CA ALA A 15 -9.20 1.90 -12.50
C ALA A 15 -10.61 1.79 -13.12
N LEU A 16 -11.04 2.88 -13.76
CA LEU A 16 -12.31 2.91 -14.49
C LEU A 16 -12.13 2.32 -15.90
N GLY A 17 -13.22 1.81 -16.46
CA GLY A 17 -13.23 1.16 -17.78
C GLY A 17 -12.57 -0.21 -17.77
N GLU A 18 -11.97 -0.59 -18.91
CA GLU A 18 -11.38 -1.91 -19.13
C GLU A 18 -9.93 -2.04 -18.62
N ASN A 19 -9.37 -0.98 -18.01
CA ASN A 19 -8.01 -1.01 -17.50
C ASN A 19 -7.93 -1.93 -16.25
N PRO A 20 -7.10 -2.99 -16.25
CA PRO A 20 -7.00 -3.94 -15.14
C PRO A 20 -6.16 -3.42 -13.95
N THR A 21 -5.84 -2.12 -13.90
CA THR A 21 -4.99 -1.53 -12.87
C THR A 21 -5.73 -1.34 -11.54
N TYR A 22 -5.02 -1.64 -10.45
CA TYR A 22 -5.45 -1.39 -9.08
C TYR A 22 -4.42 -0.52 -8.35
N LEU A 23 -4.89 0.37 -7.47
CA LEU A 23 -4.06 1.17 -6.58
C LEU A 23 -4.44 0.88 -5.12
N ASN A 24 -3.52 0.28 -4.38
CA ASN A 24 -3.65 0.14 -2.93
C ASN A 24 -2.93 1.30 -2.22
N TYR A 25 -3.68 2.24 -1.65
CA TYR A 25 -3.13 3.32 -0.85
C TYR A 25 -3.22 2.98 0.63
N ALA A 26 -2.07 2.67 1.24
CA ALA A 26 -1.98 2.29 2.65
C ALA A 26 -1.24 3.36 3.46
N VAL A 27 -1.81 3.71 4.62
CA VAL A 27 -1.23 4.70 5.54
C VAL A 27 -0.68 3.97 6.76
N TRP A 28 0.54 4.34 7.14
CA TRP A 28 1.27 3.78 8.27
C TRP A 28 1.75 4.91 9.19
N GLU A 29 1.86 4.61 10.48
CA GLU A 29 2.35 5.56 11.48
C GLU A 29 3.82 5.94 11.26
N SER A 30 4.65 5.00 10.78
CA SER A 30 6.07 5.26 10.54
C SER A 30 6.68 4.30 9.51
N ASN A 31 7.81 4.72 8.93
CA ASN A 31 8.60 3.89 8.02
C ASN A 31 9.12 2.61 8.71
N ALA A 32 9.39 2.66 10.03
CA ALA A 32 9.84 1.51 10.80
C ALA A 32 8.74 0.44 10.91
N HIS A 33 7.51 0.86 11.25
CA HIS A 33 6.34 -0.02 11.28
C HIS A 33 6.06 -0.65 9.92
N PHE A 34 6.10 0.15 8.85
CA PHE A 34 5.95 -0.35 7.48
C PHE A 34 7.01 -1.40 7.15
N ARG A 35 8.30 -1.11 7.40
CA ARG A 35 9.40 -2.04 7.09
C ARG A 35 9.25 -3.36 7.83
N ALA A 36 8.93 -3.32 9.12
CA ALA A 36 8.72 -4.52 9.94
C ALA A 36 7.57 -5.38 9.40
N ALA A 37 6.46 -4.76 9.02
CA ALA A 37 5.32 -5.47 8.43
C ALA A 37 5.66 -6.09 7.06
N PHE A 38 6.45 -5.41 6.23
CA PHE A 38 6.79 -5.86 4.86
C PHE A 38 7.78 -7.02 4.83
N ILE A 39 8.68 -7.12 5.81
CA ILE A 39 9.60 -8.27 5.93
C ILE A 39 8.98 -9.46 6.67
N HIS A 40 7.78 -9.30 7.23
CA HIS A 40 7.11 -10.35 7.99
C HIS A 40 6.81 -11.58 7.11
N PRO A 41 7.12 -12.81 7.55
CA PRO A 41 6.96 -14.02 6.74
C PRO A 41 5.54 -14.23 6.21
N GLU A 42 4.51 -14.00 7.04
CA GLU A 42 3.11 -14.08 6.60
C GLU A 42 2.78 -13.11 5.46
N PHE A 43 3.45 -11.96 5.38
CA PHE A 43 3.23 -11.00 4.31
C PHE A 43 3.88 -11.50 3.01
N ARG A 44 5.12 -11.98 3.09
CA ARG A 44 5.82 -12.58 1.94
C ARG A 44 5.12 -13.82 1.40
N ALA A 45 4.46 -14.60 2.26
CA ALA A 45 3.66 -15.74 1.81
C ALA A 45 2.41 -15.33 1.01
N LYS A 46 1.92 -14.08 1.14
CA LYS A 46 0.75 -13.61 0.39
C LYS A 46 1.09 -13.15 -1.01
N THR A 47 2.33 -12.75 -1.29
CA THR A 47 2.72 -12.32 -2.64
C THR A 47 2.69 -13.46 -3.65
N SER A 48 2.84 -14.72 -3.21
CA SER A 48 2.71 -15.89 -4.09
C SER A 48 1.27 -16.18 -4.51
N ALA A 49 0.27 -15.55 -3.88
CA ALA A 49 -1.13 -15.69 -4.28
C ALA A 49 -1.51 -14.79 -5.47
N TYR A 50 -0.61 -13.92 -5.93
CA TYR A 50 -0.88 -13.08 -7.09
C TYR A 50 -0.80 -13.91 -8.38
N PRO A 51 -1.68 -13.65 -9.37
CA PRO A 51 -1.56 -14.26 -10.68
C PRO A 51 -0.18 -14.00 -11.29
N SER A 52 0.34 -14.94 -12.07
CA SER A 52 1.62 -14.78 -12.76
C SER A 52 1.66 -13.60 -13.73
N SER A 53 0.50 -13.15 -14.21
CA SER A 53 0.36 -11.96 -15.06
C SER A 53 0.37 -10.64 -14.29
N ALA A 54 0.27 -10.66 -12.96
CA ALA A 54 0.22 -9.46 -12.15
C ALA A 54 1.62 -8.86 -11.98
N VAL A 55 1.77 -7.59 -12.36
CA VAL A 55 2.97 -6.80 -12.08
C VAL A 55 2.67 -5.86 -10.91
N ALA A 56 3.49 -5.93 -9.86
CA ALA A 56 3.37 -5.08 -8.68
C ALA A 56 4.54 -4.10 -8.59
N SER A 57 4.23 -2.80 -8.50
CA SER A 57 5.23 -1.72 -8.38
C SER A 57 5.00 -0.91 -7.09
N PRO A 58 5.44 -1.42 -5.92
CA PRO A 58 5.23 -0.74 -4.65
C PRO A 58 6.21 0.43 -4.47
N HIS A 59 5.72 1.54 -3.92
CA HIS A 59 6.52 2.72 -3.56
C HIS A 59 6.09 3.25 -2.20
N LEU A 60 7.04 3.82 -1.45
CA LEU A 60 6.77 4.54 -0.21
C LEU A 60 6.76 6.03 -0.49
N PHE A 61 5.69 6.71 -0.10
CA PHE A 61 5.49 8.14 -0.34
C PHE A 61 5.36 8.87 0.99
N GLN A 62 5.83 10.12 1.00
CA GLN A 62 5.52 11.07 2.05
C GLN A 62 4.41 11.99 1.54
N LYS A 63 3.38 12.24 2.36
CA LYS A 63 2.38 13.25 2.02
C LYS A 63 3.01 14.64 2.04
N VAL A 64 2.63 15.46 1.07
CA VAL A 64 3.08 16.84 0.94
C VAL A 64 1.84 17.73 0.97
N ALA A 65 1.85 18.75 1.82
CA ALA A 65 0.83 19.76 1.82
C ALA A 65 1.05 20.73 0.65
N VAL A 66 -0.02 21.07 -0.04
CA VAL A 66 -0.01 22.09 -1.09
C VAL A 66 -1.04 23.14 -0.71
N ALA A 67 -0.57 24.38 -0.53
CA ALA A 67 -1.39 25.49 -0.05
C ALA A 67 -2.65 25.66 -0.91
N GLY A 68 -3.82 25.66 -0.26
CA GLY A 68 -5.13 25.78 -0.91
C GLY A 68 -5.62 24.53 -1.66
N ILE A 69 -4.85 23.43 -1.68
CA ILE A 69 -5.19 22.19 -2.42
C ILE A 69 -5.33 20.99 -1.47
N CYS A 70 -4.30 20.70 -0.67
CA CYS A 70 -4.31 19.54 0.21
C CYS A 70 -3.45 19.75 1.47
N VAL A 71 -3.85 19.05 2.53
CA VAL A 71 -3.07 18.92 3.76
C VAL A 71 -2.30 17.60 3.75
N ALA A 72 -1.20 17.54 4.49
CA ALA A 72 -0.49 16.29 4.77
C ALA A 72 -1.24 15.49 5.85
#